data_AF-A0A812IKY2-F1
#
_entry.id   AF-A0A812IKY2-F1
#
_cell.length_a   1.000
_cell.length_b   1.000
_cell.length_c   1.000
_cell.angle_alpha   90.00
_cell.angle_beta   90.00
_cell.angle_gamma   90.00
#
_symmetry.space_group_name_H-M   'P 1'
#
loop_
_entity.id
_entity.type
_entity.pdbx_description
1 polymer ?
#
loop_
_entity_poly.entity_id
_entity_poly.type
_entity_poly.pdbx_seq_one_letter_code
_entity_poly.pdbx_strand_id
1 'polypeptide(L)'
;MVLKIHFMHQAEVEAFHQRRAKKLAQLKELEAKGMGEDARLSFEVDADLIGRTCGKGGERVKKVEKDFNVEVRIQESPQDGSPSAPRKILIYSDNDAAAEGARRALELQKQLYALPAERIKWFQRNDNRLIQDVTRKAGLAAATWTESGLELCGQQSALEDAVLLLDSHNEYFLVYKEMDREQYEIQMSFEALEVERPTGFRPNPRTSKSREGAQDPKASATMRSRGRGGRGRGRAGPIGA
;
A
#
# COMPACT_ATOMS: atom_id res chain seq x y z
N MET A 1 44.55 74.41 -4.60
CA MET A 1 44.70 73.03 -5.11
C MET A 1 44.24 71.97 -4.10
N VAL A 2 44.56 72.09 -2.82
CA VAL A 2 44.23 71.10 -1.77
C VAL A 2 42.73 70.80 -1.61
N LEU A 3 41.86 71.82 -1.67
CA LEU A 3 40.40 71.67 -1.61
C LEU A 3 39.83 70.76 -2.71
N LYS A 4 40.38 70.85 -3.93
CA LYS A 4 39.92 70.05 -5.07
C LYS A 4 40.25 68.57 -4.87
N ILE A 5 41.40 68.27 -4.28
CA ILE A 5 41.82 66.92 -3.93
C ILE A 5 40.92 66.34 -2.83
N HIS A 6 40.56 67.14 -1.83
CA HIS A 6 39.66 66.70 -0.77
C HIS A 6 38.26 66.37 -1.28
N PHE A 7 37.68 67.23 -2.14
CA PHE A 7 36.39 66.96 -2.78
C PHE A 7 36.40 65.71 -3.67
N MET A 8 37.50 65.47 -4.40
CA MET A 8 37.62 64.25 -5.21
C MET A 8 37.68 62.98 -4.35
N HIS A 9 38.45 62.98 -3.27
CA HIS A 9 38.49 61.84 -2.35
C HIS A 9 37.15 61.64 -1.64
N GLN A 10 36.46 62.71 -1.28
CA GLN A 10 35.15 62.64 -0.63
C GLN A 10 34.11 62.02 -1.57
N ALA A 11 34.10 62.41 -2.84
CA ALA A 11 33.25 61.80 -3.87
C ALA A 11 33.60 60.32 -4.13
N GLU A 12 34.88 59.96 -4.10
CA GLU A 12 35.32 58.58 -4.29
C GLU A 12 34.94 57.68 -3.12
N VAL A 13 35.06 58.19 -1.88
CA VAL A 13 34.62 57.51 -0.66
C VAL A 13 33.10 57.32 -0.65
N GLU A 14 32.33 58.33 -1.05
CA GLU A 14 30.87 58.22 -1.19
C GLU A 14 30.48 57.19 -2.25
N ALA A 15 31.14 57.19 -3.41
CA ALA A 15 30.91 56.21 -4.46
C ALA A 15 31.27 54.77 -4.01
N PHE A 16 32.27 54.62 -3.13
CA PHE A 16 32.60 53.33 -2.52
C PHE A 16 31.51 52.88 -1.54
N HIS A 17 31.02 53.78 -0.67
CA HIS A 17 29.93 53.49 0.26
C HIS A 17 28.63 53.12 -0.46
N GLN A 18 28.29 53.82 -1.54
CA GLN A 18 27.12 53.51 -2.36
C GLN A 18 27.25 52.14 -3.04
N ARG A 19 28.42 51.81 -3.61
CA ARG A 19 28.68 50.50 -4.22
C ARG A 19 28.60 49.37 -3.18
N ARG A 20 29.15 49.58 -1.99
CA ARG A 20 29.10 48.63 -0.88
C ARG A 20 27.66 48.44 -0.37
N ALA A 21 26.91 49.52 -0.19
CA ALA A 21 25.51 49.48 0.24
C ALA A 21 24.64 48.72 -0.77
N LYS A 22 24.84 48.94 -2.07
CA LYS A 22 24.12 48.22 -3.12
C LYS A 22 24.43 46.72 -3.12
N LYS A 23 25.70 46.33 -2.95
CA LYS A 23 26.09 44.92 -2.81
C LYS A 23 25.53 44.28 -1.54
N LEU A 24 25.55 44.99 -0.41
CA LEU A 24 24.95 44.50 0.84
C LEU A 24 23.43 44.34 0.73
N ALA A 25 22.74 45.25 0.05
CA ALA A 25 21.32 45.13 -0.22
C ALA A 25 21.01 43.92 -1.12
N GLN A 26 21.83 43.68 -2.15
CA GLN A 26 21.71 42.49 -3.00
C GLN A 26 21.97 41.19 -2.23
N LEU A 27 22.97 41.15 -1.34
CA LEU A 27 23.23 39.99 -0.50
C LEU A 27 22.07 39.73 0.46
N LYS A 28 21.54 40.77 1.11
CA LYS A 28 20.35 40.65 1.97
C LYS A 28 19.11 40.24 1.17
N GLU A 29 18.96 40.70 -0.06
CA GLU A 29 17.86 40.30 -0.93
C GLU A 29 18.01 38.83 -1.39
N LEU A 30 19.23 38.36 -1.62
CA LEU A 30 19.51 36.95 -1.93
C LEU A 30 19.34 36.04 -0.70
N GLU A 31 19.73 36.51 0.48
CA GLU A 31 19.44 35.85 1.76
C GLU A 31 17.93 35.79 2.03
N ALA A 32 17.21 36.89 1.80
CA ALA A 32 15.75 36.94 1.94
C ALA A 32 15.00 36.15 0.85
N LYS A 33 15.62 35.95 -0.32
CA LYS A 33 15.12 35.06 -1.38
C LYS A 33 15.44 33.58 -1.14
N GLY A 34 15.88 33.19 0.06
CA GLY A 34 15.88 31.79 0.51
C GLY A 34 17.02 30.92 -0.06
N MET A 35 17.96 31.44 -0.83
CA MET A 35 19.03 30.59 -1.41
C MET A 35 20.06 30.03 -0.39
N GLY A 36 19.79 30.08 0.92
CA GLY A 36 20.73 29.78 2.01
C GLY A 36 20.35 28.61 2.92
N GLU A 37 19.13 28.53 3.44
CA GLU A 37 18.78 27.61 4.54
C GLU A 37 17.31 27.15 4.50
N ASP A 38 16.71 27.03 3.32
CA ASP A 38 15.33 26.52 3.17
C ASP A 38 15.22 25.13 3.80
N ALA A 39 14.24 24.96 4.70
CA ALA A 39 14.07 23.85 5.63
C ALA A 39 14.46 22.49 5.03
N ARG A 40 15.70 22.04 5.32
CA ARG A 40 16.26 20.80 4.80
C ARG A 40 15.82 19.65 5.69
N LEU A 41 14.63 19.12 5.44
CA LEU A 41 14.29 17.85 6.04
C LEU A 41 14.99 16.73 5.25
N SER A 42 15.77 15.91 5.94
CA SER A 42 16.45 14.77 5.32
C SER A 42 16.19 13.48 6.08
N PHE A 43 15.95 12.40 5.35
CA PHE A 43 15.79 11.06 5.90
C PHE A 43 16.45 10.03 4.99
N GLU A 44 16.74 8.85 5.54
CA GLU A 44 17.37 7.75 4.84
C GLU A 44 16.34 6.66 4.54
N VAL A 45 16.46 6.07 3.35
CA VAL A 45 15.60 4.97 2.89
C VAL A 45 16.48 3.86 2.35
N ASP A 46 16.15 2.62 2.72
CA ASP A 46 16.83 1.43 2.21
C ASP A 46 16.83 1.38 0.67
N ALA A 47 17.91 0.86 0.08
CA ALA A 47 18.04 0.71 -1.37
C ALA A 47 16.90 -0.09 -1.99
N ASP A 48 16.40 -1.14 -1.31
CA ASP A 48 15.30 -1.96 -1.81
C ASP A 48 13.95 -1.23 -1.84
N LEU A 49 13.82 -0.18 -1.03
CA LEU A 49 12.61 0.59 -0.85
C LEU A 49 12.57 1.81 -1.76
N ILE A 50 13.73 2.33 -2.21
CA ILE A 50 13.78 3.55 -3.02
C ILE A 50 12.89 3.47 -4.27
N GLY A 51 12.88 2.32 -4.96
CA GLY A 51 12.05 2.12 -6.14
C GLY A 51 10.55 2.21 -5.83
N ARG A 52 10.13 1.76 -4.63
CA ARG A 52 8.75 1.84 -4.16
C ARG A 52 8.40 3.23 -3.64
N THR A 53 9.34 3.88 -2.95
CA THR A 53 9.21 5.27 -2.49
C THR A 53 9.05 6.23 -3.67
N CYS A 54 9.83 6.05 -4.74
CA CYS A 54 9.75 6.86 -5.96
C CYS A 54 8.51 6.54 -6.81
N GLY A 55 8.09 5.28 -6.83
CA GLY A 55 7.08 4.78 -7.76
C GLY A 55 7.63 4.60 -9.18
N LYS A 56 6.82 3.99 -10.05
CA LYS A 56 7.19 3.74 -11.46
C LYS A 56 7.48 5.08 -12.15
N GLY A 57 8.72 5.28 -12.61
CA GLY A 57 9.13 6.52 -13.26
C GLY A 57 9.08 7.78 -12.38
N GLY A 58 9.10 7.62 -11.04
CA GLY A 58 9.03 8.76 -10.11
C GLY A 58 7.63 9.35 -9.92
N GLU A 59 6.57 8.67 -10.36
CA GLU A 59 5.19 9.17 -10.27
C GLU A 59 4.77 9.52 -8.83
N ARG A 60 5.17 8.72 -7.85
CA ARG A 60 4.81 8.94 -6.44
C ARG A 60 5.49 10.17 -5.88
N VAL A 61 6.78 10.36 -6.17
CA VAL A 61 7.52 11.57 -5.76
C VAL A 61 6.91 12.80 -6.41
N LYS A 62 6.66 12.80 -7.72
CA LYS A 62 6.01 13.93 -8.42
C LYS A 62 4.64 14.28 -7.85
N LYS A 63 3.87 13.26 -7.44
CA LYS A 63 2.58 13.48 -6.80
C LYS A 63 2.75 14.14 -5.44
N VAL A 64 3.68 13.67 -4.60
CA VAL A 64 3.96 14.27 -3.29
C VAL A 64 4.50 15.69 -3.43
N GLU A 65 5.40 15.94 -4.38
CA GLU A 65 5.91 17.28 -4.69
C GLU A 65 4.77 18.25 -5.02
N LYS A 66 3.80 17.79 -5.84
CA LYS A 66 2.64 18.60 -6.21
C LYS A 66 1.63 18.79 -5.06
N ASP A 67 1.36 17.73 -4.30
CA ASP A 67 0.35 17.75 -3.23
C ASP A 67 0.79 18.62 -2.04
N PHE A 68 2.09 18.63 -1.72
CA PHE A 68 2.65 19.39 -0.60
C PHE A 68 3.40 20.66 -1.04
N ASN A 69 3.52 20.92 -2.35
CA ASN A 69 4.30 22.03 -2.92
C ASN A 69 5.75 22.06 -2.39
N VAL A 70 6.42 20.91 -2.47
CA VAL A 70 7.80 20.70 -2.00
C VAL A 70 8.69 20.23 -3.14
N GLU A 71 10.00 20.47 -3.05
CA GLU A 71 10.98 19.90 -3.98
C GLU A 71 11.69 18.71 -3.30
N VAL A 72 11.70 17.55 -3.97
CA VAL A 72 12.33 16.33 -3.43
C VAL A 72 13.57 16.00 -4.26
N ARG A 73 14.73 15.93 -3.61
CA ARG A 73 15.98 15.48 -4.23
C ARG A 73 16.49 14.22 -3.57
N ILE A 74 16.83 13.24 -4.38
CA ILE A 74 17.43 11.99 -3.92
C ILE A 74 18.93 12.14 -4.12
N GLN A 75 19.70 12.11 -3.03
CA GLN A 75 21.15 12.05 -3.13
C GLN A 75 21.57 10.64 -3.51
N GLU A 76 22.33 10.54 -4.58
CA GLU A 76 23.11 9.35 -4.89
C GLU A 76 24.23 9.27 -3.85
N SER A 77 24.25 8.19 -3.06
CA SER A 77 25.23 8.02 -1.98
C SER A 77 26.66 8.03 -2.56
N PRO A 78 27.60 8.83 -2.03
CA PRO A 78 28.92 9.01 -2.67
C PRO A 78 29.97 7.93 -2.35
N GLN A 79 29.62 6.80 -1.73
CA GLN A 79 30.62 5.80 -1.35
C GLN A 79 30.26 4.40 -1.86
N ASP A 80 31.12 3.93 -2.75
CA ASP A 80 31.37 2.54 -3.15
C ASP A 80 30.46 1.84 -4.17
N GLY A 81 29.49 2.51 -4.79
CA GLY A 81 28.72 1.93 -5.90
C GLY A 81 28.00 0.63 -5.53
N SER A 82 27.88 0.35 -4.22
CA SER A 82 27.20 -0.84 -3.74
C SER A 82 25.70 -0.62 -3.88
N PRO A 83 24.98 -1.48 -4.63
CA PRO A 83 23.55 -1.32 -4.88
C PRO A 83 22.69 -1.45 -3.61
N SER A 84 23.28 -1.80 -2.46
CA SER A 84 22.57 -2.07 -1.20
C SER A 84 22.66 -0.95 -0.16
N ALA A 85 23.42 0.11 -0.42
CA ALA A 85 23.57 1.20 0.55
C ALA A 85 22.30 2.06 0.67
N PRO A 86 21.91 2.52 1.88
CA PRO A 86 20.77 3.41 2.05
C PRO A 86 20.98 4.71 1.28
N ARG A 87 19.87 5.28 0.80
CA ARG A 87 19.86 6.53 0.03
C ARG A 87 19.24 7.64 0.85
N LYS A 88 19.84 8.81 0.78
CA LYS A 88 19.37 10.00 1.48
C LYS A 88 18.41 10.79 0.60
N ILE A 89 17.22 11.07 1.12
CA ILE A 89 16.21 11.91 0.48
C ILE A 89 16.20 13.26 1.18
N LEU A 90 16.29 14.33 0.39
CA LEU A 90 16.23 15.72 0.81
C LEU A 90 14.90 16.31 0.36
N ILE A 91 14.18 16.92 1.28
CA ILE A 91 12.96 17.67 1.01
C ILE A 91 13.26 19.13 1.28
N TYR A 92 12.96 19.98 0.30
CA TYR A 92 13.04 21.43 0.40
C TYR A 92 11.62 22.00 0.40
N SER A 93 11.31 22.81 1.40
CA SER A 93 10.03 23.50 1.48
C SER A 93 10.13 24.76 2.34
N ASP A 94 9.26 25.72 2.07
CA ASP A 94 9.13 26.94 2.88
C ASP A 94 8.28 26.72 4.16
N ASN A 95 7.66 25.55 4.32
CA ASN A 95 6.73 25.24 5.41
C ASN A 95 7.04 23.87 6.04
N ASP A 96 7.46 23.88 7.31
CA ASP A 96 7.80 22.68 8.06
C ASP A 96 6.67 21.63 8.09
N ALA A 97 5.41 22.07 8.17
CA ALA A 97 4.27 21.14 8.15
C ALA A 97 4.11 20.43 6.80
N ALA A 98 4.44 21.11 5.70
CA ALA A 98 4.44 20.51 4.37
C ALA A 98 5.64 19.57 4.18
N ALA A 99 6.82 19.94 4.71
CA ALA A 99 8.01 19.09 4.73
C ALA A 99 7.74 17.77 5.46
N GLU A 100 7.14 17.84 6.66
CA GLU A 100 6.79 16.65 7.44
C GLU A 100 5.71 15.82 6.77
N GLY A 101 4.69 16.45 6.17
CA GLY A 101 3.66 15.76 5.40
C GLY A 101 4.24 14.96 4.23
N ALA A 102 5.13 15.60 3.46
CA ALA A 102 5.84 14.95 2.36
C ALA A 102 6.79 13.83 2.85
N ARG A 103 7.47 14.04 3.99
CA ARG A 103 8.29 13.01 4.65
C ARG A 103 7.46 11.78 4.97
N ARG A 104 6.36 11.93 5.72
CA ARG A 104 5.48 10.82 6.09
C ARG A 104 4.90 10.10 4.86
N ALA A 105 4.68 10.83 3.77
CA ALA A 105 4.18 10.25 2.52
C ALA A 105 5.21 9.36 1.80
N LEU A 106 6.50 9.71 1.87
CA LEU A 106 7.61 9.06 1.15
C LEU A 106 8.42 8.09 2.01
N GLU A 107 8.43 8.26 3.33
CA GLU A 107 9.14 7.42 4.28
C GLU A 107 8.45 6.06 4.39
N LEU A 108 9.01 5.09 3.68
CA LEU A 108 8.65 3.68 3.79
C LEU A 108 9.63 3.00 4.74
N GLN A 109 9.08 2.27 5.71
CA GLN A 109 9.86 1.52 6.68
C GLN A 109 9.55 0.03 6.56
N LYS A 110 10.55 -0.78 6.89
CA LYS A 110 10.42 -2.23 7.07
C LYS A 110 10.31 -2.53 8.56
N GLN A 111 9.33 -3.34 8.94
CA GLN A 111 9.19 -3.84 10.29
C GLN A 111 8.97 -5.35 10.26
N LEU A 112 9.77 -6.07 11.04
CA LEU A 112 9.60 -7.51 11.22
C LEU A 112 8.61 -7.77 12.34
N TYR A 113 7.47 -8.36 11.99
CA TYR A 113 6.53 -8.90 12.96
C TYR A 113 6.91 -10.35 13.29
N ALA A 114 7.58 -10.52 14.42
CA ALA A 114 8.15 -11.81 14.84
C ALA A 114 7.04 -12.79 15.27
N LEU A 115 7.06 -13.97 14.68
CA LEU A 115 6.11 -15.04 15.00
C LEU A 115 6.84 -16.37 15.17
N PRO A 116 6.46 -17.20 16.16
CA PRO A 116 6.99 -18.54 16.29
C PRO A 116 6.59 -19.40 15.08
N ALA A 117 7.46 -20.34 14.69
CA ALA A 117 7.31 -21.16 13.49
C ALA A 117 5.97 -21.92 13.39
N GLU A 118 5.41 -22.34 14.53
CA GLU A 118 4.08 -22.98 14.58
C GLU A 118 2.97 -22.05 14.07
N ARG A 119 3.04 -20.77 14.43
CA ARG A 119 2.06 -19.76 14.01
C ARG A 119 2.25 -19.40 12.54
N ILE A 120 3.49 -19.32 12.07
CA ILE A 120 3.79 -19.08 10.65
C ILE A 120 3.15 -20.17 9.78
N LYS A 121 3.29 -21.45 10.15
CA LYS A 121 2.67 -22.56 9.42
C LYS A 121 1.14 -22.47 9.41
N TRP A 122 0.54 -22.09 10.52
CA TRP A 122 -0.90 -21.90 10.60
C TRP A 122 -1.38 -20.75 9.70
N PHE A 123 -0.71 -19.61 9.75
CA PHE A 123 -0.98 -18.46 8.88
C PHE A 123 -0.77 -18.76 7.39
N GLN A 124 0.26 -19.54 7.04
CA GLN A 124 0.51 -19.97 5.66
C GLN A 124 -0.51 -20.99 5.15
N ARG A 125 -1.05 -21.84 6.04
CA ARG A 125 -2.05 -22.85 5.68
C ARG A 125 -3.40 -22.23 5.35
N ASN A 126 -3.71 -21.09 5.97
CA ASN A 126 -4.97 -20.38 5.78
C ASN A 126 -4.87 -19.32 4.66
N ASP A 127 -4.46 -19.75 3.45
CA ASP A 127 -4.33 -19.01 2.18
C ASP A 127 -3.62 -17.64 2.21
N ASN A 128 -2.90 -17.31 1.14
CA ASN A 128 -2.32 -15.96 0.91
C ASN A 128 -3.34 -14.79 0.98
N ARG A 129 -4.64 -15.09 1.13
CA ARG A 129 -5.72 -14.14 1.35
C ARG A 129 -5.55 -13.31 2.60
N LEU A 130 -5.08 -13.88 3.72
CA LEU A 130 -4.91 -13.09 4.94
C LEU A 130 -3.90 -11.96 4.73
N ILE A 131 -2.74 -12.27 4.14
CA ILE A 131 -1.72 -11.25 3.87
C ILE A 131 -2.27 -10.22 2.89
N GLN A 132 -2.96 -10.65 1.83
CA GLN A 132 -3.58 -9.73 0.87
C GLN A 132 -4.63 -8.85 1.53
N ASP A 133 -5.39 -9.38 2.48
CA ASP A 133 -6.40 -8.66 3.23
C ASP A 133 -5.78 -7.68 4.22
N VAL A 134 -4.74 -8.08 4.96
CA VAL A 134 -3.98 -7.18 5.85
C VAL A 134 -3.30 -6.09 5.04
N THR A 135 -2.63 -6.44 3.94
CA THR A 135 -1.97 -5.48 3.03
C THR A 135 -2.98 -4.47 2.49
N ARG A 136 -4.16 -4.93 2.05
CA ARG A 136 -5.22 -4.07 1.50
C ARG A 136 -5.91 -3.23 2.57
N LYS A 137 -6.18 -3.78 3.76
CA LYS A 137 -6.88 -3.09 4.86
C LYS A 137 -5.99 -2.06 5.55
N ALA A 138 -4.74 -2.40 5.80
CA ALA A 138 -3.77 -1.51 6.43
C ALA A 138 -3.09 -0.55 5.44
N GLY A 139 -3.23 -0.78 4.12
CA GLY A 139 -2.60 0.06 3.11
C GLY A 139 -1.08 -0.12 3.02
N LEU A 140 -0.58 -1.32 3.30
CA LEU A 140 0.85 -1.64 3.20
C LEU A 140 1.32 -1.61 1.74
N ALA A 141 2.58 -1.25 1.54
CA ALA A 141 3.22 -1.30 0.24
C ALA A 141 3.57 -2.74 -0.17
N ALA A 142 3.99 -3.55 0.81
CA ALA A 142 4.22 -4.98 0.63
C ALA A 142 4.22 -5.69 2.00
N ALA A 143 3.91 -6.98 2.00
CA ALA A 143 4.11 -7.86 3.13
C ALA A 143 4.64 -9.20 2.62
N THR A 144 5.73 -9.70 3.21
CA THR A 144 6.42 -10.91 2.76
C THR A 144 6.74 -11.81 3.95
N TRP A 145 6.52 -13.12 3.81
CA TRP A 145 6.91 -14.08 4.83
C TRP A 145 8.42 -14.33 4.80
N THR A 146 9.01 -14.31 5.99
CA THR A 146 10.40 -14.68 6.25
C THR A 146 10.42 -15.87 7.21
N GLU A 147 11.57 -16.54 7.36
CA GLU A 147 11.73 -17.70 8.25
C GLU A 147 11.41 -17.38 9.73
N SER A 148 11.60 -16.12 10.13
CA SER A 148 11.42 -15.63 11.50
C SER A 148 10.09 -14.88 11.74
N GLY A 149 9.27 -14.67 10.71
CA GLY A 149 8.02 -13.91 10.85
C GLY A 149 7.52 -13.28 9.56
N LEU A 150 6.72 -12.22 9.71
CA LEU A 150 6.17 -11.46 8.59
C LEU A 150 6.89 -10.12 8.48
N GLU A 151 7.56 -9.87 7.36
CA GLU A 151 8.13 -8.56 7.04
C GLU A 151 7.05 -7.67 6.44
N LEU A 152 6.76 -6.57 7.13
CA LEU A 152 5.80 -5.55 6.72
C LEU A 152 6.56 -4.35 6.17
N CYS A 153 6.13 -3.85 5.02
CA CYS A 153 6.68 -2.67 4.39
C CYS A 153 5.57 -1.65 4.14
N GLY A 154 5.69 -0.46 4.72
CA GLY A 154 4.66 0.57 4.60
C GLY A 154 5.05 1.88 5.25
N GLN A 155 4.10 2.80 5.29
CA GLN A 155 4.18 4.00 6.12
C GLN A 155 4.03 3.60 7.60
N GLN A 156 4.50 4.43 8.52
CA GLN A 156 4.41 4.14 9.95
C GLN A 156 2.97 3.85 10.41
N SER A 157 2.01 4.68 10.00
CA SER A 157 0.59 4.46 10.34
C SER A 157 0.05 3.13 9.79
N ALA A 158 0.44 2.78 8.55
CA ALA A 158 0.04 1.53 7.92
C ALA A 158 0.66 0.31 8.62
N LEU A 159 1.88 0.44 9.15
CA LEU A 159 2.53 -0.62 9.92
C LEU A 159 1.81 -0.84 11.26
N GLU A 160 1.46 0.24 11.97
CA GLU A 160 0.71 0.17 13.23
C GLU A 160 -0.65 -0.49 13.03
N ASP A 161 -1.39 -0.09 12.00
CA ASP A 161 -2.68 -0.70 11.63
C ASP A 161 -2.54 -2.19 11.28
N ALA A 162 -1.49 -2.55 10.54
CA ALA A 162 -1.22 -3.93 10.18
C ALA A 162 -0.89 -4.79 11.40
N VAL A 163 -0.07 -4.28 12.33
CA VAL A 163 0.26 -4.97 13.58
C VAL A 163 -1.00 -5.20 14.39
N LEU A 164 -1.88 -4.21 14.53
CA LEU A 164 -3.15 -4.37 15.25
C LEU A 164 -4.04 -5.46 14.64
N LEU A 165 -4.17 -5.49 13.31
CA LEU A 165 -4.93 -6.52 12.60
C LEU A 165 -4.34 -7.92 12.78
N LEU A 166 -3.01 -8.01 12.81
CA LEU A 166 -2.28 -9.26 13.01
C LEU A 166 -2.39 -9.73 14.45
N ASP A 167 -2.28 -8.84 15.44
CA ASP A 167 -2.45 -9.14 16.86
C ASP A 167 -3.84 -9.71 17.12
N SER A 168 -4.89 -9.07 16.57
CA SER A 168 -6.25 -9.59 16.66
C SER A 168 -6.37 -11.00 16.05
N HIS A 169 -5.78 -11.24 14.87
CA HIS A 169 -5.76 -12.58 14.27
C HIS A 169 -4.95 -13.59 15.08
N ASN A 170 -3.91 -13.13 15.77
CA ASN A 170 -3.03 -13.94 16.58
C ASN A 170 -3.72 -14.43 17.85
N GLU A 171 -4.66 -13.67 18.40
CA GLU A 171 -5.50 -14.10 19.53
C GLU A 171 -6.42 -15.25 19.14
N TYR A 172 -6.99 -15.24 17.93
CA TYR A 172 -7.86 -16.33 17.45
C TYR A 172 -7.11 -17.67 17.31
N PHE A 173 -5.79 -17.67 17.18
CA PHE A 173 -4.99 -18.89 17.05
C PHE A 173 -5.24 -19.89 18.20
N LEU A 174 -5.38 -19.39 19.43
CA LEU A 174 -5.62 -20.26 20.59
C LEU A 174 -6.98 -20.96 20.50
N VAL A 175 -8.01 -20.22 20.10
CA VAL A 175 -9.37 -20.74 19.92
C VAL A 175 -9.39 -21.79 18.80
N TYR A 176 -8.72 -21.53 17.67
CA TYR A 176 -8.64 -22.51 16.59
C TYR A 176 -7.91 -23.80 17.00
N LYS A 177 -6.86 -23.70 17.82
CA LYS A 177 -6.14 -24.87 18.33
C LYS A 177 -7.03 -25.73 19.24
N GLU A 178 -7.87 -25.10 20.06
CA GLU A 178 -8.84 -25.80 20.90
C GLU A 178 -9.94 -26.46 20.05
N MET A 179 -10.48 -25.74 19.07
CA MET A 179 -11.49 -26.28 18.14
C MET A 179 -10.94 -27.45 17.32
N ASP A 180 -9.72 -27.36 16.79
CA ASP A 180 -9.10 -28.45 16.03
C ASP A 180 -8.93 -29.71 16.89
N ARG A 181 -8.63 -29.53 18.18
CA ARG A 181 -8.54 -30.63 19.14
C ARG A 181 -9.92 -31.24 19.41
N GLU A 182 -10.93 -30.42 19.67
CA GLU A 182 -12.30 -30.90 19.90
C GLU A 182 -12.84 -31.64 18.66
N GLN A 183 -12.60 -31.12 17.46
CA GLN A 183 -12.99 -31.79 16.22
C GLN A 183 -12.30 -33.14 16.06
N TYR A 184 -11.01 -33.24 16.42
CA TYR A 184 -10.29 -34.51 16.42
C TYR A 184 -10.89 -35.50 17.42
N GLU A 185 -11.19 -35.07 18.64
CA GLU A 185 -11.82 -35.90 19.68
C GLU A 185 -13.21 -36.39 19.24
N ILE A 186 -14.01 -35.50 18.64
CA ILE A 186 -15.31 -35.85 18.06
C ILE A 186 -15.13 -36.87 16.94
N GLN A 187 -14.22 -36.64 16.00
CA GLN A 187 -14.01 -37.54 14.86
C GLN A 187 -13.52 -38.92 15.29
N MET A 188 -12.62 -38.98 16.26
CA MET A 188 -12.19 -40.24 16.90
C MET A 188 -13.36 -40.97 17.56
N SER A 189 -14.26 -40.25 18.24
CA SER A 189 -15.45 -40.86 18.85
C SER A 189 -16.41 -41.43 17.82
N PHE A 190 -16.57 -40.77 16.66
CA PHE A 190 -17.38 -41.28 15.55
C PHE A 190 -16.77 -42.54 14.93
N GLU A 191 -15.46 -42.56 14.71
CA GLU A 191 -14.76 -43.72 14.16
C GLU A 191 -14.86 -44.93 15.12
N ALA A 192 -14.71 -44.70 16.43
CA ALA A 192 -14.91 -45.74 17.44
C ALA A 192 -16.35 -46.31 17.41
N LEU A 193 -17.36 -45.43 17.32
CA LEU A 193 -18.76 -45.85 17.22
C LEU A 193 -19.09 -46.54 15.89
N GLU A 194 -18.40 -46.22 14.79
CA GLU A 194 -18.56 -46.93 13.51
C GLU A 194 -17.95 -48.33 13.55
N VAL A 195 -16.83 -48.53 14.26
CA VAL A 195 -16.20 -49.84 14.47
C VAL A 195 -17.07 -50.73 15.39
N GLU A 196 -17.79 -50.16 16.35
CA GLU A 196 -18.72 -50.87 17.22
C GLU A 196 -20.09 -51.18 16.59
N ARG A 197 -20.37 -50.69 15.36
CA ARG A 197 -21.60 -51.09 14.67
C ARG A 197 -21.52 -52.57 14.29
N PRO A 198 -22.46 -53.41 14.76
CA PRO A 198 -22.53 -54.78 14.28
C PRO A 198 -22.74 -54.74 12.75
N THR A 199 -21.98 -55.56 12.05
CA THR A 199 -21.99 -55.77 10.60
C THR A 199 -23.38 -56.21 10.12
N GLY A 200 -24.31 -55.27 9.98
CA GLY A 200 -25.69 -55.60 9.62
C GLY A 200 -26.61 -54.43 9.28
N PHE A 201 -26.28 -53.19 9.62
CA PHE A 201 -27.18 -52.07 9.35
C PHE A 201 -26.98 -51.51 7.93
N ARG A 202 -27.65 -52.11 6.94
CA ARG A 202 -27.85 -51.50 5.62
C ARG A 202 -29.08 -50.58 5.70
N PRO A 203 -28.97 -49.26 5.41
CA PRO A 203 -30.15 -48.42 5.28
C PRO A 203 -30.96 -48.91 4.09
N ASN A 204 -32.21 -49.32 4.33
CA ASN A 204 -33.10 -49.85 3.31
C ASN A 204 -33.48 -48.74 2.30
N PRO A 205 -33.06 -48.80 1.03
CA PRO A 205 -33.35 -47.76 0.07
C PRO A 205 -34.65 -48.10 -0.64
N ARG A 206 -35.82 -47.87 0.00
CA ARG A 206 -37.15 -47.85 -0.66
C ARG A 206 -38.29 -47.60 0.33
N THR A 207 -38.65 -46.34 0.55
CA THR A 207 -40.04 -45.93 0.88
C THR A 207 -40.27 -44.46 0.53
N SER A 208 -40.20 -44.12 -0.76
CA SER A 208 -40.78 -42.87 -1.28
C SER A 208 -41.76 -43.18 -2.41
N LYS A 209 -42.88 -43.83 -2.08
CA LYS A 209 -44.01 -43.93 -3.02
C LYS A 209 -45.37 -44.22 -2.36
N SER A 210 -46.04 -43.15 -1.94
CA SER A 210 -47.50 -42.97 -1.90
C SER A 210 -47.76 -41.49 -1.53
N ARG A 211 -48.21 -40.57 -2.41
CA ARG A 211 -49.53 -40.45 -3.07
C ARG A 211 -50.60 -40.18 -1.99
N GLU A 212 -51.41 -39.11 -1.92
CA GLU A 212 -52.18 -38.26 -2.86
C GLU A 212 -52.77 -37.13 -1.96
N GLY A 213 -52.85 -35.86 -2.32
CA GLY A 213 -53.98 -35.29 -3.07
C GLY A 213 -54.97 -34.51 -2.18
N ALA A 214 -54.91 -33.18 -2.18
CA ALA A 214 -56.00 -32.30 -1.72
C ALA A 214 -56.01 -30.99 -2.55
N GLN A 215 -56.72 -31.09 -3.67
CA GLN A 215 -57.47 -30.10 -4.45
C GLN A 215 -57.27 -28.58 -4.22
N ASP A 216 -56.84 -27.93 -5.31
CA ASP A 216 -57.21 -26.59 -5.83
C ASP A 216 -58.73 -26.25 -5.70
N PRO A 217 -59.20 -24.97 -5.81
CA PRO A 217 -58.76 -24.00 -6.85
C PRO A 217 -58.83 -22.48 -6.51
N LYS A 218 -58.12 -21.65 -7.32
CA LYS A 218 -58.75 -20.61 -8.18
C LYS A 218 -57.75 -19.69 -8.91
N ALA A 219 -58.02 -19.57 -10.22
CA ALA A 219 -57.85 -18.40 -11.11
C ALA A 219 -56.41 -17.97 -11.47
N SER A 220 -56.05 -17.65 -12.72
CA SER A 220 -56.78 -17.51 -13.98
C SER A 220 -55.77 -17.41 -15.12
N ALA A 221 -56.16 -17.92 -16.30
CA ALA A 221 -55.85 -17.48 -17.68
C ALA A 221 -54.63 -16.55 -17.88
N THR A 222 -53.78 -16.74 -18.90
CA THR A 222 -54.16 -16.44 -20.29
C THR A 222 -53.10 -16.90 -21.30
N MET A 223 -53.60 -17.60 -22.33
CA MET A 223 -53.19 -17.71 -23.73
C MET A 223 -51.75 -18.03 -24.19
N ARG A 224 -51.70 -19.20 -24.83
CA ARG A 224 -50.95 -19.58 -26.03
C ARG A 224 -50.85 -18.47 -27.10
N SER A 225 -49.71 -18.41 -27.80
CA SER A 225 -49.72 -18.53 -29.27
C SER A 225 -48.35 -18.92 -29.85
N ARG A 226 -48.40 -19.90 -30.76
CA ARG A 226 -47.36 -20.34 -31.69
C ARG A 226 -47.22 -19.36 -32.88
N GLY A 227 -46.05 -19.33 -33.51
CA GLY A 227 -45.82 -18.88 -34.90
C GLY A 227 -44.32 -18.58 -35.07
N ARG A 228 -43.48 -19.33 -35.81
CA ARG A 228 -43.49 -19.86 -37.18
C ARG A 228 -43.38 -18.78 -38.27
N GLY A 229 -42.23 -18.76 -38.95
CA GLY A 229 -41.96 -18.03 -40.20
C GLY A 229 -40.99 -16.86 -39.99
N GLY A 230 -39.98 -16.60 -40.82
CA GLY A 230 -39.68 -17.14 -42.13
C GLY A 230 -38.32 -16.64 -42.63
N ARG A 231 -37.88 -17.29 -43.70
CA ARG A 231 -36.63 -17.08 -44.43
C ARG A 231 -36.56 -15.68 -45.05
N GLY A 232 -35.35 -15.14 -45.12
CA GLY A 232 -34.98 -14.00 -45.95
C GLY A 232 -33.53 -14.14 -46.42
N ARG A 233 -33.34 -14.77 -47.58
CA ARG A 233 -32.06 -14.88 -48.31
C ARG A 233 -31.71 -13.56 -48.99
N GLY A 234 -30.40 -13.34 -49.12
CA GLY A 234 -29.77 -12.71 -50.28
C GLY A 234 -29.38 -11.24 -50.08
N ARG A 235 -28.33 -10.71 -50.70
CA ARG A 235 -27.32 -11.25 -51.62
C ARG A 235 -26.35 -10.08 -51.92
N ALA A 236 -25.06 -10.38 -52.10
CA ALA A 236 -24.05 -9.65 -52.89
C ALA A 236 -23.77 -8.15 -52.53
N GLY A 237 -22.55 -7.64 -52.59
CA GLY A 237 -21.33 -8.12 -53.21
C GLY A 237 -20.15 -7.15 -52.93
N PRO A 238 -18.99 -7.38 -53.55
CA PRO A 238 -17.69 -6.88 -53.09
C PRO A 238 -17.13 -5.74 -53.96
N ILE A 239 -16.35 -4.83 -53.37
CA ILE A 239 -15.33 -3.95 -54.01
C ILE A 239 -14.38 -3.57 -52.84
N GLY A 240 -13.06 -3.77 -52.81
CA GLY A 240 -12.06 -3.91 -53.86
C GLY A 240 -11.28 -2.61 -54.05
N ALA A 241 -10.32 -2.30 -53.16
CA ALA A 241 -9.10 -1.54 -53.42
C ALA A 241 -8.22 -1.55 -52.15
#